data_AF-A0A6N9HHF8-F1
#
_entry.id   AF-A0A6N9HHF8-F1
#
_cell.length_a   1.000
_cell.length_b   1.000
_cell.length_c   1.000
_cell.angle_alpha   90.00
_cell.angle_beta   90.00
_cell.angle_gamma   90.00
#
_symmetry.space_group_name_H-M   'P 1'
#
loop_
_entity.id
_entity.type
_entity.pdbx_description
1 polymer ?
#
loop_
_entity_poly.entity_id
_entity_poly.type
_entity_poly.pdbx_seq_one_letter_code
_entity_poly.pdbx_strand_id
1 'polypeptide(L)'
;MSTLLTPTGFAVRQAIVRSIPLWVLIGVLACGWALLGPKTTGRFLDTSTSIGLYLFYILATGGIALGYLGWWLSLYLKGMMSTPRHPWQLAIRENELMISTGRVDTFVNIDSVRSFRLLSDDNWDKMNGMEDFTLVAKLGKFSRILIPGSAQNFDEILEGIRRSRTVEVVLVE
;
A
#
# COMPACT_ATOMS: atom_id res chain seq x y z
N MET A 1 -20.22 -4.41 14.43
CA MET A 1 -20.84 -4.20 13.11
C MET A 1 -19.70 -4.03 12.11
N SER A 2 -19.41 -5.05 11.31
CA SER A 2 -18.39 -4.95 10.25
C SER A 2 -18.97 -4.18 9.07
N THR A 3 -18.16 -3.33 8.46
CA THR A 3 -18.56 -2.60 7.25
C THR A 3 -18.33 -3.51 6.04
N LEU A 4 -19.36 -3.72 5.24
CA LEU A 4 -19.25 -4.50 4.01
C LEU A 4 -18.74 -3.58 2.90
N LEU A 5 -17.59 -3.93 2.33
CA LEU A 5 -16.97 -3.18 1.22
C LEU A 5 -16.99 -4.00 -0.07
N THR A 6 -17.16 -3.30 -1.19
CA THR A 6 -16.95 -3.91 -2.51
C THR A 6 -15.47 -4.27 -2.69
N PRO A 7 -15.14 -5.29 -3.51
CA PRO A 7 -13.75 -5.68 -3.78
C PRO A 7 -12.87 -4.50 -4.24
N THR A 8 -13.44 -3.63 -5.09
CA THR A 8 -12.77 -2.41 -5.56
C THR A 8 -12.60 -1.39 -4.45
N GLY A 9 -13.62 -1.18 -3.61
CA GLY A 9 -13.54 -0.30 -2.44
C GLY A 9 -12.48 -0.76 -1.44
N PHE A 10 -12.38 -2.06 -1.20
CA PHE A 10 -11.34 -2.64 -0.35
C PHE A 10 -9.94 -2.44 -0.93
N ALA A 11 -9.75 -2.70 -2.22
CA ALA A 11 -8.48 -2.46 -2.92
C ALA A 11 -8.04 -0.98 -2.85
N VAL A 12 -8.97 -0.05 -3.09
CA VAL A 12 -8.71 1.39 -2.99
C VAL A 12 -8.34 1.78 -1.56
N ARG A 13 -9.06 1.26 -0.57
CA ARG A 13 -8.75 1.52 0.84
C ARG A 13 -7.36 1.00 1.22
N GLN A 14 -6.97 -0.19 0.77
CA GLN A 14 -5.61 -0.71 0.97
C GLN A 14 -4.56 0.24 0.35
N ALA A 15 -4.79 0.73 -0.86
CA ALA A 15 -3.89 1.67 -1.52
C ALA A 15 -3.79 3.01 -0.77
N ILE A 16 -4.92 3.55 -0.30
CA ILE A 16 -4.96 4.80 0.49
C ILE A 16 -4.20 4.62 1.81
N VAL A 17 -4.48 3.57 2.58
CA VAL A 17 -3.82 3.33 3.87
C VAL A 17 -2.30 3.24 3.69
N ARG A 18 -1.83 2.63 2.60
CA ARG A 18 -0.40 2.55 2.28
C ARG A 18 0.22 3.89 1.88
N SER A 19 -0.58 4.80 1.30
CA SER A 19 -0.10 6.14 0.94
C SER A 19 -0.14 7.12 2.11
N ILE A 20 -0.62 6.74 3.31
CA ILE A 20 -0.65 7.62 4.48
C ILE A 20 0.72 8.28 4.76
N PRO A 21 1.87 7.57 4.76
CA PRO A 21 3.17 8.21 4.98
C PRO A 21 3.49 9.28 3.94
N LEU A 22 3.07 9.08 2.68
CA LEU A 22 3.21 10.07 1.62
C LEU A 22 2.35 11.30 1.90
N TRP A 23 1.10 11.13 2.31
CA TRP A 23 0.22 12.24 2.69
C TRP A 23 0.74 13.01 3.90
N VAL A 24 1.29 12.31 4.89
CA VAL A 24 1.92 12.93 6.06
C VAL A 24 3.14 13.74 5.63
N LEU A 25 4.00 13.19 4.77
CA LEU A 25 5.15 13.89 4.23
C LEU A 25 4.71 15.16 3.47
N ILE A 26 3.77 15.04 2.53
CA ILE A 26 3.20 16.18 1.80
C ILE A 26 2.65 17.23 2.76
N GLY A 27 1.93 16.81 3.82
CA GLY A 27 1.41 17.70 4.86
C GLY A 27 2.51 18.45 5.61
N VAL A 28 3.57 17.75 6.03
CA VAL A 28 4.74 18.37 6.69
C VAL A 28 5.41 19.37 5.76
N LEU A 29 5.56 19.05 4.48
CA LEU A 29 6.15 19.96 3.49
C LEU A 29 5.29 21.19 3.24
N ALA A 30 3.97 21.02 3.17
CA ALA A 30 3.01 22.12 3.03
C ALA A 30 2.99 23.02 4.27
N CYS A 31 3.05 22.45 5.48
CA CYS A 31 3.14 23.19 6.73
C CYS A 31 4.46 23.96 6.82
N GLY A 32 5.59 23.34 6.49
CA GLY A 32 6.89 24.02 6.45
C GLY A 32 6.90 25.16 5.43
N TRP A 33 6.26 24.99 4.27
CA TRP A 33 6.06 26.06 3.30
C TRP A 33 5.16 27.17 3.84
N ALA A 34 4.07 26.87 4.54
CA ALA A 34 3.19 27.90 5.10
C ALA A 34 3.88 28.72 6.22
N LEU A 35 4.79 28.10 6.97
CA LEU A 35 5.50 28.74 8.09
C LEU A 35 6.73 29.53 7.62
N LEU A 36 7.52 28.97 6.69
CA LEU A 36 8.77 29.54 6.20
C LEU A 36 8.63 30.28 4.88
N GLY A 37 7.57 29.99 4.11
CA GLY A 37 7.26 30.59 2.82
C GLY A 37 7.19 32.11 2.88
N PRO A 38 7.23 32.79 1.73
CA PRO A 38 7.38 34.23 1.66
C PRO A 38 6.22 34.92 2.38
N LYS A 39 6.43 35.28 3.64
CA LYS A 39 5.64 36.29 4.31
C LYS A 39 6.02 37.59 3.64
N THR A 40 5.16 38.07 2.75
CA THR A 40 5.21 39.42 2.17
C THR A 40 4.94 40.47 3.25
N THR A 41 5.73 40.48 4.32
CA THR A 41 5.65 41.45 5.40
C THR A 41 7.07 41.82 5.78
N GLY A 42 7.46 43.01 5.34
CA GLY A 42 8.82 43.50 5.33
C GLY A 42 9.50 43.42 6.69
N ARG A 43 10.63 42.72 6.73
CA ARG A 43 11.75 43.02 7.63
C ARG A 43 13.00 42.28 7.16
N PHE A 44 13.94 43.05 6.61
CA PHE A 44 15.39 42.97 6.82
C PHE A 44 16.03 41.57 6.91
N LEU A 45 15.82 40.71 5.93
CA LEU A 45 16.74 39.62 5.61
C LEU A 45 17.14 39.82 4.15
N ASP A 46 18.44 39.96 3.90
CA ASP A 46 19.01 40.18 2.57
C ASP A 46 18.33 39.27 1.54
N THR A 47 17.86 39.91 0.47
CA THR A 47 17.06 39.30 -0.59
C THR A 47 17.75 38.08 -1.21
N SER A 48 19.08 37.99 -1.15
CA SER A 48 19.87 36.86 -1.64
C SER A 48 19.86 35.65 -0.69
N THR A 49 20.03 35.87 0.62
CA THR A 49 20.02 34.80 1.65
C THR A 49 18.65 34.16 1.81
N SER A 50 17.58 34.93 1.66
CA SER A 50 16.22 34.40 1.69
C SER A 50 15.92 33.52 0.47
N ILE A 51 16.26 33.97 -0.75
CA ILE A 51 16.08 33.18 -1.99
C ILE A 51 16.88 31.86 -1.95
N GLY A 52 18.13 31.88 -1.46
CA GLY A 52 18.96 30.68 -1.34
C GLY A 52 18.35 29.63 -0.38
N LEU A 53 17.83 30.06 0.77
CA LEU A 53 17.13 29.18 1.71
C LEU A 53 15.84 28.61 1.12
N TYR A 54 15.08 29.38 0.33
CA TYR A 54 13.88 28.90 -0.35
C TYR A 54 14.18 27.85 -1.41
N LEU A 55 15.18 28.09 -2.26
CA LEU A 55 15.61 27.12 -3.26
C LEU A 55 16.12 25.83 -2.60
N PHE A 56 16.92 25.96 -1.55
CA PHE A 56 17.39 24.81 -0.78
C PHE A 56 16.24 24.03 -0.14
N TYR A 57 15.27 24.72 0.46
CA TYR A 57 14.08 24.10 1.02
C TYR A 57 13.28 23.35 -0.05
N ILE A 58 12.96 23.97 -1.19
CA ILE A 58 12.22 23.33 -2.28
C ILE A 58 12.97 22.12 -2.84
N LEU A 59 14.28 22.24 -3.05
CA LEU A 59 15.12 21.15 -3.58
C LEU A 59 15.21 19.99 -2.60
N ALA A 60 15.49 20.26 -1.32
CA ALA A 60 15.60 19.24 -0.29
C ALA A 60 14.27 18.53 -0.05
N THR A 61 13.18 19.30 0.07
CA THR A 61 11.84 18.74 0.37
C THR A 61 11.20 18.07 -0.84
N GLY A 62 11.32 18.66 -2.03
CA GLY A 62 10.85 18.08 -3.27
C GLY A 62 11.60 16.80 -3.63
N GLY A 63 12.93 16.78 -3.44
CA GLY A 63 13.75 15.58 -3.64
C GLY A 63 13.34 14.44 -2.72
N ILE A 64 13.15 14.71 -1.42
CA ILE A 64 12.69 13.70 -0.45
C ILE A 64 11.28 13.20 -0.81
N ALA A 65 10.36 14.09 -1.20
CA ALA A 65 9.01 13.72 -1.61
C ALA A 65 8.99 12.81 -2.84
N LEU A 66 9.77 13.15 -3.87
CA LEU A 66 9.89 12.32 -5.08
C LEU A 66 10.54 10.97 -4.79
N GLY A 67 11.57 10.94 -3.93
CA GLY A 67 12.19 9.71 -3.47
C GLY A 67 11.19 8.79 -2.76
N TYR A 68 10.41 9.34 -1.83
CA TYR A 68 9.37 8.59 -1.13
C TYR A 68 8.23 8.14 -2.05
N LEU A 69 7.82 8.98 -3.00
CA LEU A 69 6.80 8.63 -3.99
C LEU A 69 7.28 7.48 -4.88
N GLY A 70 8.53 7.53 -5.35
CA GLY A 70 9.15 6.48 -6.15
C GLY A 70 9.27 5.17 -5.36
N TRP A 71 9.71 5.25 -4.10
CA TRP A 71 9.75 4.09 -3.21
C TRP A 71 8.36 3.50 -2.98
N TRP A 72 7.37 4.30 -2.60
CA TRP A 72 6.00 3.86 -2.40
C TRP A 72 5.39 3.22 -3.66
N LEU A 73 5.60 3.85 -4.82
CA LEU A 73 5.10 3.34 -6.10
C LEU A 73 5.77 2.02 -6.46
N SER A 74 7.08 1.89 -6.21
CA SER A 74 7.82 0.64 -6.37
C SER A 74 7.22 -0.48 -5.51
N LEU A 75 6.99 -0.22 -4.21
CA LEU A 75 6.38 -1.20 -3.31
C LEU A 75 4.97 -1.61 -3.78
N TYR A 76 4.16 -0.64 -4.20
CA TYR A 76 2.79 -0.90 -4.67
C TYR A 76 2.78 -1.68 -5.99
N LEU A 77 3.64 -1.32 -6.94
CA LEU A 77 3.76 -2.02 -8.22
C LEU A 77 4.26 -3.45 -8.03
N LYS A 78 5.25 -3.65 -7.16
CA LYS A 78 5.74 -4.95 -6.72
C LYS A 78 4.71 -5.74 -5.92
N GLY A 79 3.59 -5.16 -5.49
CA GLY A 79 2.53 -5.88 -4.78
C GLY A 79 2.91 -6.30 -3.36
N MET A 80 3.97 -5.71 -2.79
CA MET A 80 4.42 -6.04 -1.44
C MET A 80 3.42 -5.52 -0.41
N MET A 81 3.06 -6.34 0.57
CA MET A 81 2.11 -5.98 1.62
C MET A 81 2.79 -5.96 2.98
N SER A 82 2.63 -4.85 3.71
CA SER A 82 2.98 -4.81 5.12
C SER A 82 2.10 -5.80 5.89
N THR A 83 2.73 -6.52 6.81
CA THR A 83 2.05 -7.43 7.74
C THR A 83 0.95 -6.69 8.48
N PRO A 84 -0.29 -7.21 8.47
CA PRO A 84 -1.40 -6.60 9.13
C PRO A 84 -1.19 -6.67 10.64
N ARG A 85 -1.47 -5.57 11.33
CA ARG A 85 -1.35 -5.49 12.80
C ARG A 85 -2.29 -6.46 13.53
N HIS A 86 -3.38 -6.86 12.88
CA HIS A 86 -4.31 -7.86 13.37
C HIS A 86 -4.49 -8.92 12.29
N PRO A 87 -4.53 -10.21 12.65
CA PRO A 87 -4.70 -11.28 11.68
C PRO A 87 -6.00 -11.08 10.91
N TRP A 88 -5.92 -11.15 9.60
CA TRP A 88 -7.11 -11.19 8.76
C TRP A 88 -7.66 -12.60 8.77
N GLN A 89 -8.98 -12.74 8.83
CA GLN A 89 -9.64 -14.03 8.67
C GLN A 89 -10.04 -14.19 7.22
N LEU A 90 -9.56 -15.26 6.62
CA LEU A 90 -9.89 -15.64 5.26
C LEU A 90 -10.79 -16.88 5.28
N ALA A 91 -11.81 -16.89 4.44
CA ALA A 91 -12.63 -18.07 4.20
C ALA A 91 -13.03 -18.14 2.73
N ILE A 92 -13.06 -19.35 2.17
CA ILE A 92 -13.69 -19.61 0.87
C ILE A 92 -15.09 -20.16 1.13
N ARG A 93 -16.10 -19.54 0.52
CA ARG A 93 -17.49 -20.02 0.54
C ARG A 93 -18.01 -20.04 -0.89
N GLU A 94 -18.38 -21.22 -1.40
CA GLU A 94 -19.15 -21.37 -2.65
C GLU A 94 -18.65 -20.48 -3.81
N ASN A 95 -17.33 -20.41 -4.00
CA ASN A 95 -16.62 -19.60 -5.02
C ASN A 95 -16.39 -18.11 -4.72
N GLU A 96 -16.61 -17.69 -3.49
CA GLU A 96 -16.24 -16.36 -2.99
C GLU A 96 -15.14 -16.47 -1.93
N LEU A 97 -14.15 -15.59 -2.04
CA LEU A 97 -13.14 -15.35 -1.03
C LEU A 97 -13.62 -14.24 -0.10
N MET A 98 -13.97 -14.60 1.12
CA MET A 98 -14.26 -13.67 2.19
C MET A 98 -12.95 -13.23 2.86
N ILE A 99 -12.74 -11.93 2.92
CA ILE A 99 -11.62 -11.30 3.62
C ILE A 99 -12.21 -10.47 4.76
N SER A 100 -12.01 -10.92 6.00
CA SER A 100 -12.39 -10.17 7.19
C SER A 100 -11.17 -9.61 7.89
N THR A 101 -11.20 -8.30 8.15
CA THR A 101 -10.14 -7.58 8.88
C THR A 101 -10.59 -7.20 10.29
N GLY A 102 -11.67 -7.82 10.80
CA GLY A 102 -12.33 -7.51 12.07
C GLY A 102 -13.16 -6.22 12.08
N ARG A 103 -12.82 -5.24 11.23
CA ARG A 103 -13.60 -4.00 11.05
C ARG A 103 -14.35 -3.97 9.72
N VAL A 104 -13.77 -4.57 8.70
CA VAL A 104 -14.28 -4.59 7.34
C VAL A 104 -14.30 -6.03 6.87
N ASP A 105 -15.42 -6.40 6.25
CA ASP A 105 -15.60 -7.65 5.53
C ASP A 105 -15.72 -7.34 4.04
N THR A 106 -15.09 -8.16 3.22
CA THR A 106 -15.11 -8.02 1.76
C THR A 106 -15.25 -9.39 1.15
N PHE A 107 -16.23 -9.55 0.27
CA PHE A 107 -16.48 -10.78 -0.47
C PHE A 107 -16.00 -10.60 -1.90
N VAL A 108 -15.08 -11.44 -2.33
CA VAL A 108 -14.45 -11.39 -3.65
C VAL A 108 -14.80 -12.65 -4.40
N ASN A 109 -15.64 -12.53 -5.42
CA ASN A 109 -15.94 -13.65 -6.30
C ASN A 109 -14.66 -14.07 -7.07
N ILE A 110 -14.25 -15.32 -6.93
CA ILE A 110 -12.99 -15.86 -7.47
C ILE A 110 -12.98 -15.82 -9.01
N ASP A 111 -14.12 -16.00 -9.66
CA ASP A 111 -14.25 -15.93 -11.12
C ASP A 111 -14.05 -14.51 -11.65
N SER A 112 -14.48 -13.51 -10.86
CA SER A 112 -14.32 -12.10 -11.21
C SER A 112 -12.86 -11.63 -11.14
N VAL A 113 -12.00 -12.37 -10.44
CA VAL A 113 -10.57 -12.08 -10.37
C VAL A 113 -9.94 -12.43 -11.72
N ARG A 114 -9.15 -11.54 -12.30
CA ARG A 114 -8.47 -11.78 -13.58
C ARG A 114 -7.32 -12.78 -13.45
N SER A 115 -6.60 -12.72 -12.34
CA SER A 115 -5.45 -13.59 -12.05
C SER A 115 -5.08 -13.53 -10.58
N PHE A 116 -4.60 -14.66 -10.06
CA PHE A 116 -3.92 -14.76 -8.77
C PHE A 116 -2.43 -14.96 -8.99
N ARG A 117 -1.62 -14.20 -8.27
CA ARG A 117 -0.16 -14.35 -8.25
C ARG A 117 0.33 -14.44 -6.83
N LEU A 118 1.13 -15.45 -6.55
CA LEU A 118 1.86 -15.52 -5.30
C LEU A 118 3.21 -14.86 -5.52
N LEU A 119 3.49 -13.81 -4.75
CA LEU A 119 4.77 -13.11 -4.79
C LEU A 119 5.59 -13.54 -3.57
N SER A 120 6.85 -13.84 -3.83
CA SER A 120 7.88 -14.08 -2.81
C SER A 120 9.06 -13.18 -3.10
N ASP A 121 9.73 -12.68 -2.07
CA ASP A 121 10.91 -11.83 -2.18
C ASP A 121 11.88 -12.22 -1.07
N ASP A 122 13.05 -12.71 -1.45
CA ASP A 122 14.08 -13.18 -0.53
C ASP A 122 14.73 -12.02 0.26
N ASN A 123 14.54 -10.76 -0.18
CA ASN A 123 15.03 -9.55 0.49
C ASN A 123 14.01 -8.93 1.44
N TRP A 124 12.90 -9.61 1.74
CA TRP A 124 11.99 -9.14 2.76
C TRP A 124 12.67 -9.11 4.14
N ASP A 125 13.02 -7.90 4.57
CA ASP A 125 13.34 -7.49 5.95
C ASP A 125 12.39 -8.11 7.00
N LYS A 126 12.80 -9.23 7.62
CA LYS A 126 11.99 -10.04 8.55
C LYS A 126 11.51 -9.27 9.79
N MET A 127 11.98 -8.04 10.02
CA MET A 127 11.52 -7.17 11.09
C MET A 127 10.14 -6.55 10.77
N ASN A 128 9.16 -6.84 11.63
CA ASN A 128 7.72 -6.50 11.54
C ASN A 128 6.81 -7.54 10.86
N GLY A 129 7.25 -8.80 10.79
CA GLY A 129 6.39 -9.94 10.47
C GLY A 129 6.27 -10.24 8.99
N MET A 130 7.34 -10.04 8.21
CA MET A 130 7.33 -10.41 6.80
C MET A 130 7.27 -11.93 6.66
N GLU A 131 6.09 -12.36 6.24
CA GLU A 131 5.76 -13.63 5.59
C GLU A 131 6.68 -13.87 4.41
N ASP A 132 6.98 -15.10 4.01
CA ASP A 132 7.75 -15.36 2.78
C ASP A 132 6.92 -15.07 1.51
N PHE A 133 5.59 -14.87 1.64
CA PHE A 133 4.69 -14.66 0.51
C PHE A 133 3.59 -13.58 0.70
N THR A 134 3.13 -13.02 -0.42
CA THR A 134 1.89 -12.21 -0.52
C THR A 134 1.09 -12.69 -1.72
N LEU A 135 -0.19 -12.98 -1.52
CA LEU A 135 -1.11 -13.31 -2.60
C LEU A 135 -1.70 -12.04 -3.19
N VAL A 136 -1.57 -11.89 -4.50
CA VAL A 136 -2.08 -10.75 -5.28
C VAL A 136 -3.24 -11.21 -6.14
N ALA A 137 -4.45 -10.74 -5.81
CA ALA A 137 -5.65 -10.93 -6.59
C ALA A 137 -5.88 -9.70 -7.48
N LYS A 138 -5.68 -9.83 -8.80
CA LYS A 138 -5.94 -8.74 -9.75
C LYS A 138 -7.42 -8.73 -10.13
N LEU A 139 -8.15 -7.69 -9.73
CA LEU A 139 -9.55 -7.51 -10.08
C LEU A 139 -9.73 -6.82 -11.44
N GLY A 140 -8.78 -5.99 -11.84
CA GLY A 140 -8.84 -5.23 -13.10
C GLY A 140 -7.49 -4.64 -13.48
N LYS A 141 -7.49 -3.65 -14.38
CA LYS A 141 -6.25 -2.98 -14.83
C LYS A 141 -5.57 -2.19 -13.70
N PHE A 142 -6.36 -1.61 -12.81
CA PHE A 142 -5.87 -0.70 -11.76
C PHE A 142 -6.19 -1.16 -10.32
N SER A 143 -7.06 -2.15 -10.16
CA SER A 143 -7.49 -2.68 -8.86
C SER A 143 -6.86 -4.04 -8.60
N ARG A 144 -6.14 -4.15 -7.48
CA ARG A 144 -5.58 -5.39 -6.96
C ARG A 144 -5.86 -5.46 -5.46
N ILE A 145 -6.21 -6.64 -4.98
CA ILE A 145 -6.25 -6.94 -3.56
C ILE A 145 -4.97 -7.66 -3.21
N LEU A 146 -4.31 -7.19 -2.16
CA LEU A 146 -3.10 -7.79 -1.64
C LEU A 146 -3.47 -8.48 -0.34
N ILE A 147 -3.13 -9.75 -0.22
CA ILE A 147 -3.39 -10.61 0.92
C ILE A 147 -2.04 -11.05 1.45
N PRO A 148 -1.63 -10.54 2.62
CA PRO A 148 -0.38 -10.95 3.25
C PRO A 148 -0.53 -12.41 3.70
N GLY A 149 0.55 -13.18 3.62
CA GLY A 149 0.55 -14.57 4.09
C GLY A 149 0.12 -14.73 5.55
N SER A 150 0.26 -13.68 6.37
CA SER A 150 0.05 -13.73 7.83
C SER A 150 -1.41 -13.72 8.21
N ALA A 151 -2.27 -13.74 7.21
CA ALA A 151 -3.69 -13.92 7.40
C ALA A 151 -3.95 -15.34 7.93
N GLN A 152 -4.90 -15.45 8.85
CA GLN A 152 -5.36 -16.76 9.32
C GLN A 152 -5.92 -17.57 8.15
N ASN A 153 -5.57 -18.85 8.13
CA ASN A 153 -5.95 -19.83 7.11
C ASN A 153 -5.39 -19.51 5.71
N PHE A 154 -4.32 -18.71 5.59
CA PHE A 154 -3.76 -18.34 4.29
C PHE A 154 -3.39 -19.56 3.43
N ASP A 155 -2.72 -20.57 4.01
CA ASP A 155 -2.31 -21.77 3.27
C ASP A 155 -3.51 -22.57 2.76
N GLU A 156 -4.54 -22.77 3.60
CA GLU A 156 -5.78 -23.45 3.21
C GLU A 156 -6.49 -22.72 2.07
N ILE A 157 -6.49 -21.39 2.11
CA ILE A 157 -7.08 -20.54 1.07
C ILE A 157 -6.26 -20.60 -0.20
N LEU A 158 -4.94 -20.56 -0.11
CA LEU A 158 -4.04 -20.69 -1.24
C LEU A 158 -4.24 -22.04 -1.93
N GLU A 159 -4.37 -23.12 -1.18
CA GLU A 159 -4.72 -24.43 -1.72
C GLU A 159 -6.11 -24.43 -2.36
N GLY A 160 -7.12 -23.86 -1.70
CA GLY A 160 -8.47 -23.76 -2.22
C GLY A 160 -8.51 -23.00 -3.56
N ILE A 161 -7.76 -21.90 -3.66
CA ILE A 161 -7.61 -21.14 -4.90
C ILE A 161 -6.84 -21.95 -5.94
N ARG A 162 -5.75 -22.64 -5.57
CA ARG A 162 -4.98 -23.51 -6.50
C ARG A 162 -5.84 -24.62 -7.10
N ARG A 163 -6.80 -25.15 -6.33
CA ARG A 163 -7.75 -26.16 -6.80
C ARG A 163 -8.78 -25.58 -7.77
N SER A 164 -9.23 -24.35 -7.55
CA SER A 164 -10.19 -23.69 -8.45
C SER A 164 -9.53 -23.03 -9.67
N ARG A 165 -8.27 -22.60 -9.55
CA ARG A 165 -7.54 -21.86 -10.58
C ARG A 165 -6.03 -21.93 -10.38
N THR A 166 -5.29 -21.94 -11.49
CA THR A 166 -3.83 -21.88 -11.42
C THR A 166 -3.35 -20.56 -10.79
N VAL A 167 -2.52 -20.66 -9.75
CA VAL A 167 -1.82 -19.53 -9.13
C VAL A 167 -0.38 -19.53 -9.64
N GLU A 168 0.01 -18.45 -10.33
CA GLU A 168 1.39 -18.26 -10.77
C GLU A 168 2.25 -17.85 -9.57
N VAL A 169 3.34 -18.58 -9.31
CA VAL A 169 4.35 -18.16 -8.34
C VAL A 169 5.38 -17.31 -9.07
N VAL A 170 5.56 -16.08 -8.61
CA VAL A 170 6.51 -15.12 -9.18
C VAL A 170 7.50 -14.77 -8.08
N LEU A 171 8.76 -15.15 -8.27
CA LEU A 171 9.87 -14.73 -7.44
C LEU A 171 10.25 -13.30 -7.84
N VAL A 172 10.34 -12.41 -6.86
CA VAL A 172 10.81 -11.05 -7.03
C VAL A 172 12.28 -11.05 -6.65
N GLU A 173 13.14 -11.01 -7.67
CA GLU A 173 14.59 -10.79 -7.51
C GLU A 173 14.92 -9.31 -7.22
#